data_AF-A0A401Z6U6-F1
#
_entry.id   AF-A0A401Z6U6-F1
#
_cell.length_a   1.000
_cell.length_b   1.000
_cell.length_c   1.000
_cell.angle_alpha   90.00
_cell.angle_beta   90.00
_cell.angle_gamma   90.00
#
_symmetry.space_group_name_H-M   'P 1'
#
loop_
_entity.id
_entity.type
_entity.pdbx_description
1 polymer ?
#
loop_
_entity_poly.entity_id
_entity_poly.type
_entity_poly.pdbx_seq_one_letter_code
_entity_poly.pdbx_strand_id
1 'polypeptide(L)'
;MFVTHRRPGPGKVVGPRDVCPDTGLARLSYGQARAVPDAYTAVRGPGTGWDLHEYRHSALTHLGEAGASLLMPMAKSRHKKPENVRRYLKPSPEAIAELTGLLAPGDSRR
;
A
#
# COMPACT_ATOMS: atom_id res chain seq x y z
N MET A 1 -8.46 5.13 -2.02
CA MET A 1 -8.53 6.60 -2.21
C MET A 1 -9.45 7.13 -1.13
N PHE A 2 -9.09 8.19 -0.41
CA PHE A 2 -10.01 8.82 0.55
C PHE A 2 -10.85 9.87 -0.18
N VAL A 3 -12.17 9.80 -0.04
CA VAL A 3 -13.14 10.60 -0.80
C VAL A 3 -14.06 11.37 0.12
N THR A 4 -14.80 12.33 -0.44
CA THR A 4 -15.78 13.11 0.31
C THR A 4 -17.07 13.33 -0.49
N HIS A 5 -18.18 13.41 0.23
CA HIS A 5 -19.47 13.85 -0.31
C HIS A 5 -19.53 15.36 -0.54
N ARG A 6 -18.56 16.13 -0.01
CA ARG A 6 -18.50 17.57 -0.24
C ARG A 6 -18.20 17.85 -1.71
N ARG A 7 -19.05 18.66 -2.34
CA ARG A 7 -18.79 19.15 -3.69
C ARG A 7 -17.60 20.11 -3.69
N PRO A 8 -16.86 20.21 -4.80
CA PRO A 8 -15.84 21.23 -4.97
C PRO A 8 -16.46 22.63 -4.77
N GLY A 9 -15.66 23.57 -4.25
CA GLY A 9 -16.11 24.95 -4.11
C GLY A 9 -16.50 25.55 -5.47
N PRO A 10 -17.35 26.60 -5.50
CA PRO A 10 -17.75 27.26 -6.73
C PRO A 10 -16.55 27.61 -7.62
N GLY A 11 -16.61 27.27 -8.90
CA GLY A 11 -15.53 27.50 -9.87
C GLY A 11 -14.32 26.55 -9.77
N LYS A 12 -14.31 25.58 -8.85
CA LYS A 12 -13.26 24.55 -8.78
C LYS A 12 -13.64 23.34 -9.60
N VAL A 13 -12.85 23.05 -10.64
CA VAL A 13 -12.94 21.80 -11.41
C VAL A 13 -11.98 20.78 -10.80
N VAL A 14 -12.48 19.59 -10.50
CA VAL A 14 -11.67 18.46 -10.03
C VAL A 14 -11.18 17.69 -11.24
N GLY A 15 -9.87 17.48 -11.33
CA GLY A 15 -9.29 16.70 -12.43
C GLY A 15 -9.77 15.24 -12.38
N PRO A 16 -9.84 14.53 -13.52
CA PRO A 16 -10.30 13.13 -13.55
C PRO A 16 -9.53 12.19 -12.62
N ARG A 17 -8.26 12.49 -12.33
CA ARG A 17 -7.42 11.72 -11.39
C ARG A 17 -7.83 11.85 -9.92
N ASP A 18 -8.59 12.89 -9.59
CA ASP A 18 -9.06 13.19 -8.24
C ASP A 18 -10.56 12.91 -8.08
N VAL A 19 -11.15 12.17 -9.03
CA VAL A 19 -12.51 11.62 -8.94
C VAL A 19 -12.40 10.10 -8.81
N CYS A 20 -13.08 9.54 -7.81
CA CYS A 20 -13.14 8.09 -7.65
C CYS A 20 -13.96 7.48 -8.79
N PRO A 21 -13.41 6.51 -9.55
CA PRO A 21 -14.10 5.94 -10.70
C PRO A 21 -15.38 5.20 -10.32
N ASP A 22 -15.42 4.58 -9.13
CA ASP A 22 -16.54 3.74 -8.69
C ASP A 22 -17.69 4.56 -8.08
N THR A 23 -17.38 5.70 -7.44
CA THR A 23 -18.36 6.50 -6.68
C THR A 23 -18.62 7.89 -7.26
N GLY A 24 -17.79 8.36 -8.17
CA GLY A 24 -17.84 9.75 -8.67
C GLY A 24 -17.46 10.81 -7.64
N LEU A 25 -17.07 10.41 -6.42
CA LEU A 25 -16.76 11.34 -5.34
C LEU A 25 -15.36 11.95 -5.50
N ALA A 26 -15.24 13.21 -5.08
CA ALA A 26 -13.98 13.93 -5.10
C ALA A 26 -13.02 13.40 -4.04
N ARG A 27 -11.73 13.37 -4.37
CA ARG A 27 -10.64 13.04 -3.46
C ARG A 27 -10.52 14.08 -2.35
N LEU A 28 -10.28 13.62 -1.13
CA LEU A 28 -9.81 14.51 -0.06
C LEU A 28 -8.40 15.01 -0.36
N SER A 29 -8.14 16.28 0.01
CA SER A 29 -6.77 16.79 0.07
C SER A 29 -5.94 15.96 1.05
N TYR A 30 -4.61 15.99 0.91
CA TYR A 30 -3.73 15.20 1.79
C TYR A 30 -3.94 15.53 3.28
N GLY A 31 -4.05 16.82 3.62
CA GLY A 31 -4.27 17.26 5.00
C GLY A 31 -5.58 16.75 5.58
N GLN A 32 -6.66 16.80 4.80
CA GLN A 32 -7.96 16.26 5.23
C GLN A 32 -7.95 14.74 5.33
N ALA A 33 -7.31 14.05 4.37
CA ALA A 33 -7.21 12.60 4.40
C ALA A 33 -6.39 12.11 5.60
N ARG A 34 -5.35 12.83 6.03
CA ARG A 34 -4.58 12.49 7.25
C ARG A 34 -5.42 12.56 8.51
N ALA A 35 -6.36 13.50 8.59
CA ALA A 35 -7.24 13.63 9.75
C ALA A 35 -8.25 12.48 9.88
N VAL A 36 -8.56 11.76 8.79
CA VAL A 36 -9.58 10.71 8.81
C VAL A 36 -9.14 9.52 9.68
N PRO A 37 -8.01 8.82 9.41
CA PRO A 37 -7.60 7.71 10.27
C PRO A 37 -7.35 8.14 11.71
N ASP A 38 -6.73 9.31 11.92
CA ASP A 38 -6.48 9.85 13.27
C ASP A 38 -7.79 9.97 14.07
N ALA A 39 -8.83 10.58 13.49
CA ALA A 39 -10.12 10.77 14.16
C ALA A 39 -10.80 9.46 14.60
N TYR A 40 -10.54 8.34 13.91
CA TYR A 40 -11.16 7.05 14.22
C TYR A 40 -10.27 6.10 15.02
N THR A 41 -8.97 6.40 15.15
CA THR A 41 -8.01 5.49 15.80
C THR A 41 -7.25 6.13 16.96
N ALA A 42 -7.39 7.44 17.15
CA ALA A 42 -6.83 8.15 18.28
C ALA A 42 -7.49 7.73 19.59
N VAL A 43 -6.72 7.07 20.46
CA VAL A 43 -7.16 6.66 21.81
C VAL A 43 -6.71 7.62 22.91
N ARG A 44 -5.76 8.53 22.61
CA ARG A 44 -5.15 9.45 23.58
C ARG A 44 -5.28 10.93 23.17
N GLY A 45 -6.26 11.24 22.33
CA GLY A 45 -6.54 12.59 21.81
C GLY A 45 -6.02 12.83 20.39
N PRO A 46 -6.35 13.99 19.79
CA PRO A 46 -6.03 14.29 18.39
C PRO A 46 -4.53 14.18 18.08
N GLY A 47 -4.19 13.61 16.93
CA GLY A 47 -2.82 13.39 16.49
C GLY A 47 -2.13 12.16 17.10
N THR A 48 -2.83 11.38 17.93
CA THR A 48 -2.31 10.13 18.52
C THR A 48 -2.80 8.87 17.80
N GLY A 49 -3.66 9.02 16.80
CA GLY A 49 -4.12 7.93 15.96
C GLY A 49 -3.15 7.61 14.83
N TRP A 50 -3.57 6.68 13.99
CA TRP A 50 -2.85 6.23 12.81
C TRP A 50 -2.85 7.33 11.75
N ASP A 51 -1.82 7.36 10.92
CA ASP A 51 -1.71 8.27 9.79
C ASP A 51 -1.57 7.53 8.45
N LEU A 52 -1.52 8.29 7.35
CA LEU A 52 -1.45 7.74 5.99
C LEU A 52 -0.12 7.02 5.71
N HIS A 53 0.92 7.30 6.48
CA HIS A 53 2.20 6.64 6.46
C HIS A 53 2.08 5.22 6.99
N GLU A 54 1.43 5.00 8.14
CA GLU A 54 1.17 3.66 8.67
C GLU A 54 0.30 2.86 7.70
N TYR A 55 -0.70 3.49 7.09
CA TYR A 55 -1.51 2.83 6.05
C TYR A 55 -0.66 2.41 4.84
N ARG A 56 0.30 3.24 4.42
CA ARG A 56 1.24 2.88 3.35
C ARG A 56 2.12 1.69 3.76
N HIS A 57 2.61 1.65 5.00
CA HIS A 57 3.39 0.52 5.51
C HIS A 57 2.58 -0.78 5.48
N SER A 58 1.37 -0.75 6.02
CA SER A 58 0.46 -1.91 6.03
C SER A 58 0.20 -2.43 4.61
N ALA A 59 -0.07 -1.54 3.65
CA ALA A 59 -0.27 -1.94 2.26
C ALA A 59 0.97 -2.62 1.64
N LEU A 60 2.18 -2.14 1.94
CA LEU A 60 3.41 -2.76 1.43
C LEU A 60 3.68 -4.11 2.11
N THR A 61 3.41 -4.23 3.41
CA THR A 61 3.48 -5.51 4.13
C THR A 61 2.54 -6.54 3.50
N HIS A 62 1.28 -6.20 3.27
CA HIS A 62 0.32 -7.13 2.64
C HIS A 62 0.70 -7.51 1.21
N LEU A 63 1.30 -6.60 0.44
CA LEU A 63 1.85 -6.97 -0.87
C LEU A 63 2.98 -7.99 -0.74
N GLY A 64 3.85 -7.83 0.26
CA GLY A 64 4.92 -8.79 0.53
C GLY A 64 4.40 -10.15 0.99
N GLU A 65 3.39 -10.17 1.87
CA GLU A 65 2.70 -11.39 2.32
C GLU A 65 2.00 -12.12 1.17
N ALA A 66 1.44 -11.36 0.21
CA ALA A 66 0.84 -11.91 -1.01
C ALA A 66 1.87 -12.39 -2.04
N GLY A 67 3.16 -12.41 -1.71
CA GLY A 67 4.23 -12.92 -2.58
C GLY A 67 4.60 -11.97 -3.72
N ALA A 68 4.30 -10.66 -3.62
CA ALA A 68 4.68 -9.71 -4.66
C ALA A 68 6.21 -9.66 -4.83
N SER A 69 6.68 -9.69 -6.09
CA SER A 69 8.11 -9.55 -6.39
C SER A 69 8.62 -8.17 -5.99
N LEU A 70 9.90 -8.06 -5.59
CA LEU A 70 10.53 -6.84 -5.10
C LEU A 70 10.23 -5.58 -5.94
N LEU A 71 10.19 -5.72 -7.27
CA LEU A 71 9.94 -4.62 -8.19
C LEU A 71 8.52 -4.04 -8.07
N MET A 72 7.54 -4.84 -7.68
CA MET A 72 6.13 -4.43 -7.59
C MET A 72 5.89 -3.46 -6.42
N PRO A 73 6.30 -3.75 -5.17
CA PRO A 73 6.28 -2.77 -4.09
C PRO A 73 7.12 -1.54 -4.41
N MET A 74 8.28 -1.66 -5.05
CA MET A 74 9.11 -0.51 -5.45
C MET A 74 8.35 0.44 -6.37
N ALA A 75 7.77 -0.09 -7.46
CA ALA A 75 6.98 0.71 -8.41
C ALA A 75 5.78 1.36 -7.72
N LYS A 76 5.05 0.60 -6.89
CA LYS A 76 3.86 1.10 -6.17
C LYS A 76 4.18 2.22 -5.19
N SER A 77 5.30 2.11 -4.47
CA SER A 77 5.72 3.06 -3.43
C SER A 77 6.66 4.16 -3.94
N ARG A 78 7.16 4.02 -5.16
CA ARG A 78 8.16 4.90 -5.81
C ARG A 78 9.51 4.92 -5.07
N HIS A 79 9.88 3.83 -4.41
CA HIS A 79 11.22 3.68 -3.85
C HIS A 79 12.24 3.40 -4.96
N LYS A 80 13.34 4.15 -4.95
CA LYS A 80 14.46 3.96 -5.90
C LYS A 80 15.42 2.85 -5.47
N LYS A 81 15.52 2.62 -4.17
CA LYS A 81 16.48 1.70 -3.56
C LYS A 81 15.77 0.46 -3.01
N PRO A 82 16.19 -0.76 -3.37
CA PRO A 82 15.54 -1.98 -2.91
C PRO A 82 15.66 -2.20 -1.40
N GLU A 83 16.73 -1.68 -0.77
CA GLU A 83 16.89 -1.74 0.69
C GLU A 83 15.69 -1.16 1.47
N ASN A 84 15.01 -0.15 0.90
CA ASN A 84 13.89 0.53 1.58
C ASN A 84 12.58 -0.26 1.57
N VAL A 85 12.44 -1.26 0.71
CA VAL A 85 11.24 -2.11 0.62
C VAL A 85 11.48 -3.55 1.07
N ARG A 86 12.75 -3.96 1.19
CA ARG A 86 13.12 -5.32 1.61
C ARG A 86 12.44 -5.76 2.91
N ARG A 87 12.20 -4.82 3.85
CA ARG A 87 11.52 -5.10 5.13
C ARG A 87 10.10 -5.66 5.00
N TYR A 88 9.42 -5.41 3.89
CA TYR A 88 8.07 -5.91 3.67
C TYR A 88 8.05 -7.29 3.03
N LEU A 89 9.17 -7.73 2.45
CA LEU A 89 9.28 -9.03 1.79
C LEU A 89 9.76 -10.06 2.80
N LYS A 90 8.86 -10.97 3.18
CA LYS A 90 9.16 -12.10 4.07
C LYS A 90 8.79 -13.39 3.35
N PRO A 91 9.70 -13.94 2.53
CA PRO A 91 9.47 -15.22 1.87
C PRO A 91 9.16 -16.29 2.92
N SER A 92 8.11 -17.08 2.69
CA SER A 92 7.81 -18.19 3.58
C SER A 92 8.84 -19.32 3.39
N PRO A 93 9.05 -20.19 4.40
CA PRO A 93 9.90 -21.37 4.25
C PRO A 93 9.51 -22.23 3.05
N GLU A 94 8.21 -22.36 2.77
CA GLU A 94 7.66 -23.12 1.65
C GLU A 94 8.06 -22.51 0.30
N ALA A 95 7.97 -21.18 0.15
CA ALA A 95 8.40 -20.50 -1.06
C ALA A 95 9.91 -20.63 -1.31
N ILE A 96 10.71 -20.67 -0.24
CA ILE A 96 12.16 -20.92 -0.33
C ILE A 96 12.43 -22.37 -0.73
N ALA A 97 11.69 -23.33 -0.17
CA ALA A 97 11.81 -24.74 -0.50
C ALA A 97 11.43 -25.02 -1.96
N GLU A 98 10.34 -24.42 -2.45
CA GLU A 98 9.92 -24.50 -3.86
C GLU A 98 11.00 -23.96 -4.79
N LEU A 99 11.52 -22.76 -4.51
CA LEU A 99 12.60 -22.16 -5.29
C LEU A 99 13.87 -23.03 -5.29
N THR A 100 14.19 -23.64 -4.16
CA THR A 100 15.34 -24.56 -4.03
C THR A 100 15.10 -25.83 -4.84
N GLY A 101 13.88 -26.36 -4.83
CA GLY A 101 13.48 -27.53 -5.61
C GLY A 101 13.62 -27.34 -7.12
N LEU A 102 13.40 -26.13 -7.64
CA LEU A 102 13.63 -25.80 -9.06
C LEU A 102 15.11 -25.95 -9.49
N LEU A 103 16.04 -25.78 -8.54
CA LEU A 103 17.47 -25.90 -8.77
C LEU A 103 18.02 -27.28 -8.39
N ALA A 104 17.19 -28.14 -7.79
CA ALA A 104 17.61 -29.49 -7.46
C ALA A 104 17.88 -30.26 -8.77
N PRO A 105 19.03 -30.95 -8.91
CA PRO A 105 19.26 -31.80 -10.06
C PRO A 105 18.09 -32.79 -10.15
N GLY A 106 17.45 -32.84 -11.33
CA GLY A 106 16.33 -33.75 -11.57
C GLY A 106 16.72 -35.14 -11.11
N ASP A 107 15.83 -35.81 -10.38
CA ASP A 107 16.05 -37.14 -9.82
C ASP A 107 16.28 -38.14 -10.95
N SER A 108 17.50 -38.15 -11.50
CA SER A 108 17.97 -39.01 -12.58
C SER A 108 18.40 -40.34 -11.96
N ARG A 109 17.48 -40.96 -11.23
CA ARG A 109 17.50 -42.36 -10.85
C ARG A 109 16.23 -43.00 -11.41
N ARG A 110 16.30 -43.35 -12.70
CA ARG A 110 15.55 -44.46 -13.28
C ARG A 110 16.56 -45.44 -13.86
#